data_AF-A0AAV5N180-F1
#
_entry.id   AF-A0AAV5N180-F1
#
_cell.length_a   1.000
_cell.length_b   1.000
_cell.length_c   1.000
_cell.angle_alpha   90.00
_cell.angle_beta   90.00
_cell.angle_gamma   90.00
#
_symmetry.space_group_name_H-M   'P 1'
#
loop_
_entity.id
_entity.type
_entity.pdbx_description
1 polymer ?
#
loop_
_entity_poly.entity_id
_entity_poly.type
_entity_poly.pdbx_seq_one_letter_code
_entity_poly.pdbx_strand_id
1 'polypeptide(L)'
;MAKSDEARPVGPLETNHNRRLAELLAQVSQAVEAAESQDGLVAAIERVRAFDGPLAFNHTRPKLVACLALLAAALVGGYQYYVYRHLSAPVVILMVIFGLCAVGLFIYMWRKSSRIRALAERLYQRDLLFDNDMRELGDELPQLEKQLFSNFYEFNRGNYSRELSAGYEGRYQGATHAISYHFYHFHYVDKRTEVSTDSKGRVRTRTVYDHYDRYGIMLPFRYVSHLAIIGKSVSGLKGSDYKPSSNRFNKLFKVIADTEMTAARFLKPTVVLACEEAANGFSALNLEFNAQAQLCMSFDNRSVISGQQQHDFASPDAFIEEVRGHNALPELQRALDFIHILMVYSDSNFRKDGE
;
A
#
# COMPACT_ATOMS: atom_id res chain seq x y z
N MET A 1 42.25 -24.52 49.01
CA MET A 1 41.83 -24.99 47.66
C MET A 1 40.31 -25.09 47.70
N ALA A 2 39.52 -24.05 47.41
CA ALA A 2 39.23 -23.45 46.09
C ALA A 2 38.92 -24.54 45.05
N LYS A 3 37.73 -24.68 44.45
CA LYS A 3 36.70 -23.70 44.07
C LYS A 3 35.28 -24.26 44.28
N SER A 4 34.39 -23.47 44.86
CA SER A 4 32.95 -23.57 44.69
C SER A 4 32.58 -22.91 43.37
N ASP A 5 32.12 -23.71 42.40
CA ASP A 5 31.59 -23.18 41.14
C ASP A 5 30.25 -22.47 41.41
N GLU A 6 30.29 -21.14 41.38
CA GLU A 6 29.10 -20.30 41.31
C GLU A 6 28.32 -20.63 40.03
N ALA A 7 27.23 -21.37 40.18
CA ALA A 7 26.16 -21.35 39.22
C ALA A 7 25.60 -19.92 39.16
N ARG A 8 26.04 -19.12 38.18
CA ARG A 8 25.44 -17.80 37.89
C ARG A 8 23.95 -17.99 37.59
N PRO A 9 23.04 -17.43 38.39
CA PRO A 9 21.62 -17.48 38.07
C PRO A 9 21.35 -16.43 36.99
N VAL A 10 21.30 -16.84 35.72
CA VAL A 10 20.85 -15.97 34.61
C VAL A 10 19.32 -15.93 34.60
N GLY A 11 18.74 -15.37 35.67
CA GLY A 11 17.32 -15.05 35.83
C GLY A 11 16.99 -13.60 35.41
N PRO A 12 15.94 -12.98 35.95
CA PRO A 12 14.76 -12.31 35.35
C PRO A 12 14.92 -11.15 34.33
N LEU A 13 16.13 -10.74 33.97
CA LEU A 13 16.40 -9.48 33.26
C LEU A 13 15.98 -9.49 31.76
N GLU A 14 16.19 -10.59 31.04
CA GLU A 14 15.85 -10.67 29.60
C GLU A 14 14.33 -10.60 29.34
N THR A 15 13.55 -11.23 30.21
CA THR A 15 12.08 -11.19 30.20
C THR A 15 11.54 -9.81 30.56
N ASN A 16 12.22 -9.07 31.44
CA ASN A 16 11.84 -7.72 31.82
C ASN A 16 12.07 -6.72 30.67
N HIS A 17 13.24 -6.74 30.03
CA HIS A 17 13.55 -5.87 28.88
C HIS A 17 12.56 -6.06 27.72
N ASN A 18 12.37 -7.30 27.28
CA ASN A 18 11.47 -7.59 26.16
C ASN A 18 10.03 -7.18 26.43
N ARG A 19 9.59 -7.27 27.69
CA ARG A 19 8.25 -6.83 28.10
C ARG A 19 8.16 -5.31 28.09
N ARG A 20 9.11 -4.60 28.70
CA ARG A 20 9.18 -3.13 28.69
C ARG A 20 9.21 -2.56 27.27
N LEU A 21 10.00 -3.16 26.37
CA LEU A 21 10.05 -2.75 24.97
C LEU A 21 8.72 -3.01 24.25
N ALA A 22 8.05 -4.14 24.49
CA ALA A 22 6.75 -4.41 23.89
C ALA A 22 5.67 -3.44 24.39
N GLU A 23 5.68 -3.10 25.69
CA GLU A 23 4.80 -2.10 26.29
C GLU A 23 5.05 -0.70 25.71
N LEU A 24 6.32 -0.30 25.56
CA LEU A 24 6.69 0.96 24.90
C LEU A 24 6.15 1.01 23.46
N LEU A 25 6.42 -0.02 22.65
CA LEU A 25 5.98 -0.04 21.26
C LEU A 25 4.45 0.00 21.14
N ALA A 26 3.72 -0.62 22.07
CA ALA A 26 2.27 -0.52 22.11
C ALA A 26 1.78 0.90 22.43
N GLN A 27 2.42 1.57 23.41
CA GLN A 27 2.10 2.96 23.76
C GLN A 27 2.44 3.93 22.62
N VAL A 28 3.59 3.75 21.96
CA VAL A 28 4.01 4.56 20.82
C VAL A 28 3.08 4.33 19.64
N SER A 29 2.70 3.07 19.36
CA SER A 29 1.70 2.76 18.33
C SER A 29 0.37 3.46 18.60
N GLN A 30 -0.14 3.41 19.84
CA GLN A 30 -1.37 4.12 20.19
C GLN A 30 -1.23 5.64 20.03
N ALA A 31 -0.06 6.20 20.37
CA ALA A 31 0.21 7.63 20.22
C ALA A 31 0.29 8.06 18.76
N VAL A 32 0.87 7.24 17.88
CA VAL A 32 0.95 7.49 16.43
C VAL A 32 -0.43 7.48 15.80
N GLU A 33 -1.29 6.52 16.17
CA GLU A 33 -2.65 6.47 15.65
C GLU A 33 -3.48 7.66 16.15
N ALA A 34 -3.36 8.02 17.44
CA ALA A 34 -4.09 9.14 18.05
C ALA A 34 -3.53 10.54 17.72
N ALA A 35 -2.41 10.64 17.01
CA ALA A 35 -1.82 11.94 16.68
C ALA A 35 -2.74 12.75 15.73
N GLU A 36 -2.86 14.04 15.97
CA GLU A 36 -3.59 14.95 15.07
C GLU A 36 -2.64 15.94 14.37
N SER A 37 -1.34 15.86 14.67
CA SER A 37 -0.31 16.75 14.12
C SER A 37 1.08 16.11 14.19
N GLN A 38 2.04 16.73 13.49
CA GLN A 38 3.46 16.36 13.53
C GLN A 38 4.05 16.42 14.94
N ASP A 39 3.67 17.38 15.77
CA ASP A 39 4.12 17.46 17.17
C ASP A 39 3.76 16.21 17.97
N GLY A 40 2.59 15.62 17.69
CA GLY A 40 2.17 14.35 18.29
C GLY A 40 3.07 13.18 17.88
N LEU A 41 3.52 13.15 16.63
CA LEU A 41 4.45 12.15 16.12
C LEU A 41 5.86 12.33 16.70
N VAL A 42 6.35 13.57 16.77
CA VAL A 42 7.64 13.91 17.42
C VAL A 42 7.62 13.48 18.88
N ALA A 43 6.54 13.73 19.62
CA ALA A 43 6.39 13.27 21.00
C ALA A 43 6.43 11.74 21.12
N ALA A 44 5.93 11.00 20.11
CA ALA A 44 6.03 9.56 20.07
C ALA A 44 7.48 9.08 19.87
N ILE A 45 8.27 9.76 19.03
CA ILE A 45 9.71 9.47 18.84
C ILE A 45 10.50 9.80 20.12
N GLU A 46 10.20 10.92 20.79
CA GLU A 46 10.87 11.30 22.05
C GLU A 46 10.63 10.26 23.16
N ARG A 47 9.46 9.60 23.21
CA ARG A 47 9.23 8.47 24.12
C ARG A 47 10.14 7.28 23.82
N VAL A 48 10.39 7.00 22.54
CA VAL A 48 11.31 5.96 22.11
C VAL A 48 12.75 6.33 22.46
N ARG A 49 13.13 7.60 22.25
CA ARG A 49 14.44 8.15 22.62
C ARG A 49 14.72 8.07 24.11
N ALA A 50 13.70 8.33 24.95
CA ALA A 50 13.79 8.25 26.41
C ALA A 50 13.85 6.82 26.96
N PHE A 51 13.77 5.78 26.11
CA PHE A 51 13.82 4.40 26.55
C PHE A 51 15.22 4.01 27.01
N ASP A 52 15.35 3.75 28.32
CA ASP A 52 16.59 3.26 28.94
C ASP A 52 16.81 1.77 28.64
N GLY A 53 17.36 1.49 27.45
CA GLY A 53 17.74 0.16 26.97
C GLY A 53 17.91 0.07 25.44
N PRO A 54 18.47 -1.02 24.92
CA PRO A 54 18.60 -1.21 23.47
C PRO A 54 17.23 -1.36 22.80
N LEU A 55 17.03 -0.67 21.67
CA LEU A 55 15.84 -0.76 20.81
C LEU A 55 15.85 -2.03 19.94
N ALA A 56 16.13 -3.16 20.58
CA ALA A 56 16.11 -4.48 19.97
C ALA A 56 15.57 -5.50 20.96
N PHE A 57 14.76 -6.43 20.47
CA PHE A 57 14.35 -7.58 21.27
C PHE A 57 15.55 -8.49 21.52
N ASN A 58 15.74 -8.85 22.79
CA ASN A 58 16.71 -9.86 23.15
C ASN A 58 16.15 -11.25 22.80
N HIS A 59 16.87 -11.95 21.93
CA HIS A 59 16.50 -13.26 21.40
C HIS A 59 17.45 -14.38 21.86
N THR A 60 18.21 -14.21 22.94
CA THR A 60 19.20 -15.22 23.41
C THR A 60 18.58 -16.60 23.60
N ARG A 61 17.44 -16.71 24.31
CA ARG A 61 16.75 -17.99 24.55
C ARG A 61 16.26 -18.67 23.27
N PRO A 62 15.45 -18.03 22.39
CA PRO A 62 14.99 -18.68 21.17
C PRO A 62 16.15 -19.03 20.23
N LYS A 63 17.23 -18.22 20.16
CA LYS A 63 18.45 -18.58 19.43
C LYS A 63 19.10 -19.83 20.00
N LEU A 64 19.27 -19.91 21.32
CA LEU A 64 19.89 -21.05 21.99
C LEU A 64 19.07 -22.33 21.77
N VAL A 65 17.75 -22.27 21.91
CA VAL A 65 16.86 -23.41 21.64
C VAL A 65 16.95 -23.86 20.17
N ALA A 66 16.95 -22.92 19.22
CA ALA A 66 17.11 -23.25 17.80
C ALA A 66 18.47 -23.90 17.51
N CYS A 67 19.56 -23.36 18.08
CA CYS A 67 20.90 -23.94 17.95
C CYS A 67 20.99 -25.34 18.56
N LEU A 68 20.44 -25.55 19.76
CA LEU A 68 20.42 -26.87 20.40
C LEU A 68 19.60 -27.90 19.60
N ALA A 69 18.45 -27.50 19.06
CA ALA A 69 17.62 -28.37 18.23
C ALA A 69 18.35 -28.80 16.95
N LEU A 70 19.01 -27.85 16.27
CA LEU A 70 19.81 -28.14 15.06
C LEU A 70 21.04 -28.99 15.38
N LEU A 71 21.73 -28.72 16.49
CA LEU A 71 22.86 -29.51 16.94
C LEU A 71 22.46 -30.94 17.28
N ALA A 72 21.35 -31.14 17.99
CA ALA A 72 20.80 -32.46 18.30
C ALA A 72 20.44 -33.23 17.02
N ALA A 73 19.79 -32.57 16.05
CA ALA A 73 19.48 -33.16 14.75
C ALA A 73 20.76 -33.59 14.00
N ALA A 74 21.79 -32.74 13.98
CA ALA A 74 23.06 -33.03 13.33
C ALA A 74 23.83 -34.17 14.01
N LEU A 75 23.84 -34.22 15.34
CA LEU A 75 24.51 -35.27 16.11
C LEU A 75 23.81 -36.63 15.93
N VAL A 76 22.48 -36.68 16.05
CA VAL A 76 21.70 -37.91 15.89
C VAL A 76 21.82 -38.43 14.45
N GLY A 77 21.63 -37.56 13.46
CA GLY A 77 21.77 -37.92 12.05
C GLY A 77 23.20 -38.34 11.69
N GLY A 78 24.21 -37.58 12.15
CA GLY A 78 25.62 -37.86 11.90
C GLY A 78 26.09 -39.17 12.54
N TYR A 79 25.70 -39.42 13.79
CA TYR A 79 26.00 -40.67 14.48
C TYR A 79 25.38 -41.88 13.76
N GLN A 80 24.11 -41.79 13.39
CA GLN A 80 23.45 -42.89 12.71
C GLN A 80 24.08 -43.16 11.33
N TYR A 81 24.37 -42.11 10.56
CA TYR A 81 25.02 -42.24 9.27
C TYR A 81 26.44 -42.83 9.42
N TYR A 82 27.19 -42.44 10.44
CA TYR A 82 28.52 -42.97 10.71
C TYR A 82 28.50 -44.46 11.02
N VAL A 83 27.60 -44.91 11.91
CA VAL A 83 27.51 -46.31 12.36
C VAL A 83 26.87 -47.22 11.31
N TYR A 84 25.77 -46.80 10.71
CA TYR A 84 24.93 -47.67 9.88
C TYR A 84 25.08 -47.41 8.39
N ARG A 85 25.80 -46.35 7.98
CA ARG A 85 25.96 -45.89 6.58
C ARG A 85 24.65 -45.56 5.86
N HIS A 86 23.54 -45.49 6.58
CA HIS A 86 22.24 -45.05 6.11
C HIS A 86 21.49 -44.33 7.24
N LEU A 87 20.52 -43.50 6.88
CA LEU A 87 19.60 -42.86 7.83
C LEU A 87 18.29 -43.65 7.86
N SER A 88 17.79 -43.96 9.06
CA SER A 88 16.48 -44.61 9.20
C SER A 88 15.37 -43.57 9.04
N ALA A 89 14.20 -44.01 8.55
CA ALA A 89 13.05 -43.13 8.37
C ALA A 89 12.67 -42.36 9.68
N PRO A 90 12.67 -42.98 10.88
CA PRO A 90 12.43 -42.26 12.13
C PRO A 90 13.41 -41.11 12.41
N VAL A 91 14.69 -41.28 12.09
CA VAL A 91 15.71 -40.24 12.30
C VAL A 91 15.54 -39.10 11.31
N VAL A 92 15.24 -39.41 10.05
CA VAL A 92 14.92 -38.40 9.04
C VAL A 92 13.70 -37.57 9.48
N ILE A 93 12.63 -38.22 9.96
CA ILE A 93 11.44 -37.54 10.49
C ILE A 93 11.81 -36.62 11.66
N LEU A 94 12.62 -37.09 12.61
CA LEU A 94 13.06 -36.31 13.76
C LEU A 94 13.88 -35.07 13.34
N MET A 95 14.79 -35.22 12.38
CA MET A 95 15.57 -34.10 11.83
C MET A 95 14.67 -33.06 11.16
N VAL A 96 13.65 -33.50 10.41
CA VAL A 96 12.66 -32.61 9.79
C VAL A 96 11.89 -31.83 10.86
N ILE A 97 11.44 -32.49 11.94
CA ILE A 97 10.73 -31.82 13.04
C ILE A 97 11.63 -30.75 13.67
N PHE A 98 12.88 -31.07 14.00
CA PHE A 98 13.80 -30.08 14.56
C PHE A 98 14.10 -28.92 13.59
N GLY A 99 14.22 -29.21 12.30
CA GLY A 99 14.36 -28.20 11.26
C GLY A 99 13.16 -27.25 11.20
N LEU A 100 11.94 -27.78 11.20
CA LEU A 100 10.71 -26.99 11.21
C LEU A 100 10.58 -26.15 12.48
N CYS A 101 10.93 -26.71 13.65
CA CYS A 101 10.95 -25.95 14.91
C CYS A 101 11.94 -24.78 14.88
N ALA A 102 13.15 -24.99 14.35
CA ALA A 102 14.15 -23.93 14.21
C ALA A 102 13.70 -22.83 13.25
N VAL A 103 13.09 -23.21 12.11
CA VAL A 103 12.47 -22.26 11.17
C VAL A 103 11.35 -21.47 11.83
N GLY A 104 10.47 -22.13 12.60
CA GLY A 104 9.41 -21.47 13.35
C GLY A 104 9.93 -20.44 14.36
N LEU A 105 11.01 -20.76 15.09
CA LEU A 105 11.67 -19.83 16.00
C LEU A 105 12.32 -18.64 15.26
N PHE A 106 12.94 -18.89 14.10
CA PHE A 106 13.49 -17.83 13.27
C PHE A 106 12.41 -16.87 12.77
N ILE A 107 11.28 -17.39 12.27
CA ILE A 107 10.13 -16.60 11.86
C ILE A 107 9.58 -15.79 13.05
N TYR A 108 9.45 -16.40 14.22
CA TYR A 108 9.01 -15.71 15.44
C TYR A 108 9.91 -14.50 15.77
N MET A 109 11.23 -14.69 15.78
CA MET A 109 12.18 -13.62 16.07
C MET A 109 12.10 -12.50 15.03
N TRP A 110 12.03 -12.86 13.75
CA TRP A 110 11.95 -11.90 12.65
C TRP A 110 10.66 -11.06 12.73
N ARG A 111 9.50 -11.70 12.92
CA ARG A 111 8.21 -11.00 13.09
C ARG A 111 8.19 -10.07 14.29
N LYS A 112 8.91 -10.41 15.36
CA LYS A 112 8.98 -9.58 16.56
C LYS A 112 9.84 -8.34 16.30
N SER A 113 11.01 -8.51 15.69
CA SER A 113 11.90 -7.41 15.34
C SER A 113 11.31 -6.49 14.25
N SER A 114 10.55 -7.04 13.29
CA SER A 114 9.93 -6.24 12.22
C SER A 114 8.86 -5.26 12.72
N ARG A 115 8.32 -5.45 13.94
CA ARG A 115 7.33 -4.53 14.54
C ARG A 115 7.90 -3.14 14.78
N ILE A 116 9.18 -3.05 15.13
CA ILE A 116 9.85 -1.76 15.38
C ILE A 116 9.91 -0.97 14.07
N ARG A 117 10.36 -1.63 12.99
CA ARG A 117 10.43 -1.04 11.66
C ARG A 117 9.03 -0.68 11.14
N ALA A 118 8.06 -1.58 11.25
CA ALA A 118 6.69 -1.31 10.82
C ALA A 118 6.06 -0.12 11.56
N LEU A 119 6.38 0.07 12.84
CA LEU A 119 5.93 1.24 13.60
C LEU A 119 6.61 2.52 13.12
N ALA A 120 7.90 2.47 12.78
CA ALA A 120 8.60 3.62 12.20
C ALA A 120 8.03 3.98 10.82
N GLU A 121 7.80 2.98 9.96
CA GLU A 121 7.16 3.13 8.64
C GLU A 121 5.75 3.74 8.78
N ARG A 122 4.96 3.27 9.76
CA ARG A 122 3.63 3.81 10.05
C ARG A 122 3.67 5.27 10.54
N LEU A 123 4.62 5.60 11.41
CA LEU A 123 4.83 6.98 11.88
C LEU A 123 5.19 7.90 10.71
N TYR A 124 6.14 7.50 9.88
CA TYR A 124 6.53 8.24 8.68
C TYR A 124 5.36 8.40 7.69
N GLN A 125 4.54 7.35 7.49
CA GLN A 125 3.34 7.45 6.66
C GLN A 125 2.35 8.49 7.22
N ARG A 126 2.17 8.55 8.55
CA ARG A 126 1.28 9.55 9.18
C ARG A 126 1.80 10.96 9.02
N ASP A 127 3.11 11.15 9.16
CA ASP A 127 3.79 12.42 8.89
C ASP A 127 3.55 12.88 7.44
N LEU A 128 3.78 11.99 6.48
CA LEU A 128 3.54 12.25 5.06
C LEU A 128 2.10 12.68 4.76
N LEU A 129 1.11 12.13 5.47
CA LEU A 129 -0.28 12.57 5.35
C LEU A 129 -0.48 13.98 5.91
N PHE A 130 0.09 14.30 7.08
CA PHE A 130 -0.01 15.63 7.67
C PHE A 130 0.65 16.71 6.80
N ASP A 131 1.83 16.41 6.25
CA ASP A 131 2.52 17.32 5.35
C ASP A 131 1.67 17.70 4.14
N ASN A 132 0.86 16.77 3.63
CA ASN A 132 0.09 16.95 2.41
C ASN A 132 -1.41 17.23 2.69
N ASP A 133 -1.76 17.71 3.88
CA ASP A 133 -3.14 18.03 4.29
C ASP A 133 -4.14 16.87 4.06
N MET A 134 -3.67 15.64 4.32
CA MET A 134 -4.44 14.41 4.15
C MET A 134 -4.76 13.73 5.47
N ARG A 135 -5.90 13.03 5.49
CA ARG A 135 -6.36 12.21 6.60
C ARG A 135 -6.77 10.84 6.08
N GLU A 136 -6.41 9.79 6.81
CA GLU A 136 -6.88 8.43 6.54
C GLU A 136 -8.34 8.26 6.97
N LEU A 137 -9.15 7.57 6.15
CA LEU A 137 -10.60 7.48 6.39
C LEU A 137 -11.00 6.53 7.52
N GLY A 138 -10.18 5.52 7.84
CA GLY A 138 -10.49 4.54 8.89
C GLY A 138 -11.90 3.94 8.73
N ASP A 139 -12.78 4.22 9.71
CA ASP A 139 -14.17 3.75 9.75
C ASP A 139 -15.06 4.28 8.61
N GLU A 140 -14.66 5.35 7.92
CA GLU A 140 -15.38 5.92 6.79
C GLU A 140 -15.08 5.19 5.46
N LEU A 141 -14.04 4.34 5.42
CA LEU A 141 -13.62 3.63 4.22
C LEU A 141 -14.71 2.76 3.57
N PRO A 142 -15.52 1.96 4.32
CA PRO A 142 -16.59 1.16 3.73
C PRO A 142 -17.68 2.00 3.07
N GLN A 143 -17.92 3.23 3.56
CA GLN A 143 -18.87 4.15 2.93
C GLN A 143 -18.35 4.66 1.60
N LEU A 144 -17.06 5.05 1.53
CA LEU A 144 -16.40 5.40 0.28
C LEU A 144 -16.41 4.23 -0.71
N GLU A 145 -16.09 3.01 -0.26
CA GLU A 145 -16.14 1.80 -1.10
C GLU A 145 -17.51 1.61 -1.73
N LYS A 146 -18.57 1.63 -0.92
CA LYS A 146 -19.94 1.48 -1.41
C LYS A 146 -20.28 2.53 -2.46
N GLN A 147 -19.90 3.79 -2.21
CA GLN A 147 -20.14 4.89 -3.16
C GLN A 147 -19.38 4.68 -4.47
N LEU A 148 -18.11 4.30 -4.40
CA LEU A 148 -17.28 4.09 -5.58
C LEU A 148 -17.81 2.91 -6.42
N PHE A 149 -18.16 1.80 -5.78
CA PHE A 149 -18.62 0.59 -6.45
C PHE A 149 -20.01 0.76 -7.08
N SER A 150 -20.85 1.64 -6.54
CA SER A 150 -22.15 1.95 -7.13
C SER A 150 -22.08 2.95 -8.27
N ASN A 151 -21.14 3.90 -8.19
CA ASN A 151 -21.19 5.10 -9.03
C ASN A 151 -20.24 5.06 -10.23
N PHE A 152 -19.28 4.15 -10.26
CA PHE A 152 -18.26 4.09 -11.32
C PHE A 152 -18.04 2.67 -11.84
N TYR A 153 -17.88 2.57 -13.16
CA TYR A 153 -17.57 1.32 -13.85
C TYR A 153 -16.14 0.85 -13.61
N GLU A 154 -15.21 1.74 -13.27
CA GLU A 154 -13.82 1.40 -12.89
C GLU A 154 -13.74 0.29 -11.83
N PHE A 155 -14.73 0.17 -10.95
CA PHE A 155 -14.80 -0.86 -9.89
C PHE A 155 -15.50 -2.16 -10.31
N ASN A 156 -15.87 -2.30 -11.60
CA ASN A 156 -16.36 -3.55 -12.17
C ASN A 156 -15.23 -4.52 -12.58
N ARG A 157 -13.99 -4.22 -12.21
CA ARG A 157 -12.81 -5.08 -12.41
C ARG A 157 -12.79 -6.25 -11.43
N GLY A 158 -12.14 -7.35 -11.80
CA GLY A 158 -12.11 -8.55 -10.96
C GLY A 158 -13.36 -9.41 -11.13
N ASN A 159 -13.19 -10.73 -11.19
CA ASN A 159 -14.30 -11.68 -11.23
C ASN A 159 -14.43 -12.54 -9.95
N TYR A 160 -13.59 -12.31 -8.94
CA TYR A 160 -13.57 -13.08 -7.70
C TYR A 160 -13.77 -12.23 -6.44
N SER A 161 -12.89 -11.25 -6.20
CA SER A 161 -12.99 -10.33 -5.05
C SER A 161 -12.57 -8.92 -5.43
N ARG A 162 -13.09 -7.94 -4.68
CA ARG A 162 -12.94 -6.49 -4.88
C ARG A 162 -13.02 -5.81 -3.51
N GLU A 163 -12.08 -4.94 -3.19
CA GLU A 163 -12.08 -4.17 -1.94
C GLU A 163 -11.24 -2.89 -2.08
N LEU A 164 -11.53 -1.87 -1.27
CA LEU A 164 -10.58 -0.79 -1.04
C LEU A 164 -9.62 -1.16 0.08
N SER A 165 -8.33 -1.28 -0.24
CA SER A 165 -7.29 -1.57 0.75
C SER A 165 -6.91 -0.35 1.59
N ALA A 166 -7.09 0.86 1.05
CA ALA A 166 -6.87 2.11 1.76
C ALA A 166 -7.67 3.25 1.13
N GLY A 167 -7.97 4.28 1.93
CA GLY A 167 -8.62 5.50 1.45
C GLY A 167 -8.27 6.69 2.34
N TYR A 168 -8.13 7.85 1.71
CA TYR A 168 -7.69 9.08 2.33
C TYR A 168 -8.54 10.24 1.82
N GLU A 169 -8.82 11.19 2.69
CA GLU A 169 -9.40 12.49 2.35
C GLU A 169 -8.28 13.52 2.29
N GLY A 170 -8.33 14.43 1.31
CA GLY A 170 -7.36 15.50 1.19
C GLY A 170 -7.96 16.79 0.65
N ARG A 171 -7.19 17.87 0.78
CA ARG A 171 -7.52 19.18 0.23
C ARG A 171 -6.39 19.68 -0.64
N TYR A 172 -6.76 20.31 -1.75
CA TYR A 172 -5.84 20.89 -2.70
C TYR A 172 -6.24 22.33 -2.97
N GLN A 173 -5.26 23.23 -2.93
CA GLN A 173 -5.46 24.65 -3.22
C GLN A 173 -4.72 25.03 -4.50
N GLY A 174 -5.45 25.02 -5.62
CA GLY A 174 -4.94 25.53 -6.89
C GLY A 174 -5.09 27.05 -7.01
N ALA A 175 -4.57 27.61 -8.11
CA ALA A 175 -4.67 29.04 -8.40
C ALA A 175 -6.13 29.52 -8.57
N THR A 176 -7.00 28.66 -9.10
CA THR A 176 -8.39 29.02 -9.45
C THR A 176 -9.44 28.23 -8.66
N HIS A 177 -9.14 26.99 -8.29
CA HIS A 177 -10.10 26.12 -7.61
C HIS A 177 -9.45 25.49 -6.37
N ALA A 178 -10.22 25.43 -5.29
CA ALA A 178 -9.97 24.57 -4.15
C ALA A 178 -10.72 23.24 -4.37
N ILE A 179 -10.06 22.12 -4.11
CA ILE A 179 -10.58 20.78 -4.37
C ILE A 179 -10.51 19.98 -3.08
N SER A 180 -11.65 19.45 -2.65
CA SER A 180 -11.69 18.35 -1.69
C SER A 180 -11.79 17.04 -2.47
N TYR A 181 -10.96 16.07 -2.13
CA TYR A 181 -10.86 14.82 -2.86
C TYR A 181 -10.69 13.62 -1.94
N HIS A 182 -10.99 12.44 -2.47
CA HIS A 182 -10.64 11.17 -1.87
C HIS A 182 -9.59 10.47 -2.72
N PHE A 183 -8.46 10.09 -2.14
CA PHE A 183 -7.54 9.14 -2.75
C PHE A 183 -7.91 7.72 -2.31
N TYR A 184 -7.86 6.75 -3.22
CA TYR A 184 -8.15 5.35 -2.90
C TYR A 184 -7.10 4.40 -3.48
N HIS A 185 -6.92 3.27 -2.80
CA HIS A 185 -6.22 2.09 -3.29
C HIS A 185 -7.24 0.96 -3.41
N PHE A 186 -7.55 0.60 -4.64
CA PHE A 186 -8.49 -0.46 -5.02
C PHE A 186 -7.76 -1.74 -5.36
N HIS A 187 -8.09 -2.83 -4.68
CA HIS A 187 -7.58 -4.16 -4.94
C HIS A 187 -8.67 -5.04 -5.57
N TYR A 188 -8.31 -5.82 -6.59
CA TYR A 188 -9.22 -6.79 -7.18
C TYR A 188 -8.51 -8.07 -7.63
N VAL A 189 -9.28 -9.15 -7.68
CA VAL A 189 -8.79 -10.50 -8.02
C VAL A 189 -9.55 -11.07 -9.19
N ASP A 190 -8.80 -11.56 -10.17
CA ASP A 190 -9.31 -12.43 -11.22
C ASP A 190 -8.97 -13.89 -10.92
N LYS A 191 -9.98 -14.74 -10.99
CA LYS A 191 -9.90 -16.19 -10.90
C LYS A 191 -9.98 -16.77 -12.30
N ARG A 192 -8.99 -17.60 -12.66
CA ARG A 192 -8.99 -18.39 -13.90
C ARG A 192 -8.58 -19.84 -13.66
N THR A 193 -8.97 -20.69 -14.59
CA THR A 193 -8.68 -22.12 -14.56
C THR A 193 -7.60 -22.42 -15.60
N GLU A 194 -6.44 -22.89 -15.15
CA GLU A 194 -5.37 -23.37 -16.01
C GLU A 194 -5.47 -24.90 -16.15
N VAL A 195 -5.44 -25.37 -17.39
CA VAL A 195 -5.46 -26.79 -17.73
C VAL A 195 -4.11 -27.14 -18.33
N SER A 196 -3.37 -28.01 -17.66
CA SER A 196 -2.07 -28.51 -18.12
C SER A 196 -2.12 -30.02 -18.31
N THR A 197 -1.54 -30.53 -19.39
CA THR A 197 -1.41 -31.97 -19.64
C THR A 197 0.01 -32.40 -19.35
N ASP A 198 0.19 -33.40 -18.49
CA ASP A 198 1.53 -33.93 -18.21
C ASP A 198 2.06 -34.80 -19.37
N SER A 199 3.35 -35.13 -19.33
CA SER A 199 4.00 -35.99 -20.33
C SER A 199 3.44 -37.42 -20.41
N LYS A 200 2.47 -37.77 -19.54
CA LYS A 200 1.75 -39.04 -19.51
C LYS A 200 0.27 -38.88 -19.95
N GLY A 201 -0.09 -37.73 -20.52
CA GLY A 201 -1.43 -37.46 -21.05
C GLY A 201 -2.49 -37.17 -19.99
N ARG A 202 -2.11 -36.97 -18.72
CA ARG A 202 -3.06 -36.67 -17.65
C ARG A 202 -3.32 -35.17 -17.58
N VAL A 203 -4.60 -34.82 -17.62
CA VAL A 203 -5.06 -33.44 -17.48
C VAL A 203 -5.05 -33.05 -16.00
N ARG A 204 -4.37 -31.97 -15.68
CA ARG A 204 -4.38 -31.31 -14.37
C ARG A 204 -5.04 -29.94 -14.50
N THR A 205 -6.00 -29.69 -13.63
CA THR A 205 -6.70 -28.42 -13.53
C THR A 205 -6.22 -27.70 -12.28
N ARG A 206 -5.73 -26.46 -12.43
CA ARG A 206 -5.35 -25.59 -11.31
C ARG A 206 -6.16 -24.30 -11.38
N THR A 207 -6.71 -23.88 -10.25
CA THR A 207 -7.27 -22.53 -10.09
C THR A 207 -6.13 -21.57 -9.76
N VAL A 208 -6.04 -20.47 -10.51
CA VAL A 208 -5.08 -19.38 -10.30
C VAL A 208 -5.86 -18.11 -9.96
N TYR A 209 -5.34 -17.37 -8.98
CA TYR A 209 -5.84 -16.08 -8.55
C TYR A 209 -4.79 -15.04 -8.90
N ASP A 210 -5.14 -14.14 -9.83
CA ASP A 210 -4.30 -13.05 -10.26
C ASP A 210 -4.77 -11.78 -9.54
N HIS A 211 -3.86 -11.19 -8.77
CA HIS A 211 -4.09 -10.04 -7.89
C HIS A 211 -3.65 -8.75 -8.59
N TYR A 212 -4.49 -7.73 -8.53
CA TYR A 212 -4.25 -6.45 -9.20
C TYR A 212 -4.62 -5.28 -8.30
N ASP A 213 -3.95 -4.15 -8.52
CA ASP A 213 -4.19 -2.90 -7.80
C ASP A 213 -4.45 -1.75 -8.79
N ARG A 214 -5.34 -0.85 -8.40
CA ARG A 214 -5.60 0.44 -9.04
C ARG A 214 -5.58 1.52 -7.98
N TYR A 215 -5.02 2.67 -8.33
CA TYR A 215 -4.95 3.83 -7.47
C TYR A 215 -5.74 4.95 -8.14
N GLY A 216 -6.29 5.87 -7.37
CA GLY A 216 -7.05 6.94 -7.98
C GLY A 216 -7.54 8.02 -7.04
N ILE A 217 -8.14 9.04 -7.65
CA ILE A 217 -8.68 10.23 -7.02
C ILE A 217 -10.16 10.34 -7.41
N MET A 218 -11.04 10.49 -6.42
CA MET A 218 -12.46 10.78 -6.60
C MET A 218 -12.82 12.15 -6.04
N LEU A 219 -13.57 12.93 -6.80
CA LEU A 219 -14.05 14.26 -6.39
C LEU A 219 -15.27 14.72 -7.21
N PRO A 220 -16.07 15.67 -6.69
CA PRO A 220 -17.09 16.34 -7.48
C PRO A 220 -16.49 17.12 -8.66
N PHE A 221 -16.98 16.88 -9.88
CA PHE A 221 -16.56 17.52 -11.12
C PHE A 221 -17.77 18.01 -11.92
N ARG A 222 -18.20 19.25 -11.67
CA ARG A 222 -19.52 19.76 -12.11
C ARG A 222 -19.61 20.16 -13.59
N TYR A 223 -18.52 20.02 -14.35
CA TYR A 223 -18.45 20.54 -15.71
C TYR A 223 -18.86 19.51 -16.76
N VAL A 224 -18.78 18.21 -16.48
CA VAL A 224 -19.20 17.17 -17.42
C VAL A 224 -19.73 15.96 -16.66
N SER A 225 -20.66 15.24 -17.28
CA SER A 225 -21.25 14.01 -16.78
C SER A 225 -21.42 13.02 -17.94
N HIS A 226 -21.52 11.73 -17.63
CA HIS A 226 -21.68 10.65 -18.61
C HIS A 226 -20.60 10.65 -19.70
N LEU A 227 -19.34 10.74 -19.28
CA LEU A 227 -18.18 10.73 -20.16
C LEU A 227 -17.08 9.87 -19.55
N ALA A 228 -16.40 9.08 -20.37
CA ALA A 228 -15.25 8.28 -19.97
C ALA A 228 -14.13 8.42 -21.00
N ILE A 229 -12.91 8.66 -20.53
CA ILE A 229 -11.67 8.66 -21.29
C ILE A 229 -10.83 7.50 -20.74
N ILE A 230 -10.62 6.47 -21.55
CA ILE A 230 -10.21 5.14 -21.08
C ILE A 230 -8.87 4.77 -21.71
N GLY A 231 -7.81 4.69 -20.93
CA GLY A 231 -6.51 4.16 -21.33
C GLY A 231 -6.38 2.65 -21.09
N LYS A 232 -7.10 2.12 -20.09
CA LYS A 232 -7.18 0.67 -19.79
C LYS A 232 -8.62 0.24 -19.71
N SER A 233 -8.98 -0.75 -20.53
CA SER A 233 -10.36 -1.20 -20.71
C SER A 233 -11.10 -1.45 -19.40
N VAL A 234 -12.36 -1.04 -19.38
CA VAL A 234 -13.33 -1.19 -18.29
C VAL A 234 -14.60 -1.79 -18.88
N SER A 235 -15.22 -2.72 -18.16
CA SER A 235 -16.46 -3.38 -18.59
C SER A 235 -17.69 -2.54 -18.23
N GLY A 236 -18.75 -2.68 -19.01
CA GLY A 236 -20.08 -2.13 -18.69
C GLY A 236 -20.34 -0.70 -19.17
N LEU A 237 -19.32 0.02 -19.63
CA LEU A 237 -19.50 1.36 -20.21
C LEU A 237 -20.34 1.29 -21.50
N LYS A 238 -21.30 2.21 -21.62
CA LYS A 238 -22.23 2.34 -22.75
C LYS A 238 -22.28 3.81 -23.19
N GLY A 239 -22.47 4.03 -24.48
CA GLY A 239 -22.58 5.36 -25.08
C GLY A 239 -22.07 5.37 -26.52
N SER A 240 -21.93 6.57 -27.05
CA SER A 240 -21.31 6.84 -28.35
C SER A 240 -19.80 6.95 -28.22
N ASP A 241 -19.08 6.29 -29.13
CA ASP A 241 -17.63 6.45 -29.26
C ASP A 241 -17.32 7.83 -29.88
N TYR A 242 -16.30 8.52 -29.35
CA TYR A 242 -15.83 9.79 -29.91
C TYR A 242 -14.32 9.76 -30.15
N LYS A 243 -13.86 10.45 -31.18
CA LYS A 243 -12.42 10.60 -31.48
C LYS A 243 -12.11 12.07 -31.81
N PRO A 244 -11.30 12.76 -30.99
CA PRO A 244 -10.77 14.07 -31.38
C PRO A 244 -9.80 13.94 -32.57
N SER A 245 -9.39 15.07 -33.14
CA SER A 245 -8.47 15.12 -34.28
C SER A 245 -7.05 14.63 -33.97
N SER A 246 -6.65 14.56 -32.70
CA SER A 246 -5.30 14.09 -32.34
C SER A 246 -5.15 12.58 -32.47
N ASN A 247 -4.31 12.16 -33.42
CA ASN A 247 -3.93 10.76 -33.59
C ASN A 247 -3.15 10.21 -32.39
N ARG A 248 -2.42 11.04 -31.66
CA ARG A 248 -1.67 10.61 -30.47
C ARG A 248 -2.65 10.25 -29.34
N PHE A 249 -3.57 11.15 -29.02
CA PHE A 249 -4.66 10.90 -28.07
C PHE A 249 -5.43 9.61 -28.41
N ASN A 250 -5.82 9.43 -29.67
CA ASN A 250 -6.60 8.26 -30.10
C ASN A 250 -5.84 6.92 -30.00
N LYS A 251 -4.51 6.94 -29.87
CA LYS A 251 -3.70 5.75 -29.58
C LYS A 251 -3.64 5.44 -28.08
N LEU A 252 -3.73 6.48 -27.25
CA LEU A 252 -3.65 6.37 -25.80
C LEU A 252 -5.01 6.08 -25.17
N PHE A 253 -6.08 6.64 -25.74
CA PHE A 253 -7.40 6.64 -25.12
C PHE A 253 -8.51 6.25 -26.07
N LYS A 254 -9.50 5.55 -25.51
CA LYS A 254 -10.85 5.44 -26.06
C LYS A 254 -11.78 6.41 -25.32
N VAL A 255 -12.64 7.14 -26.04
CA VAL A 255 -13.64 8.02 -25.43
C VAL A 255 -15.03 7.45 -25.65
N ILE A 256 -15.81 7.37 -24.57
CA ILE A 256 -17.21 6.98 -24.58
C ILE A 256 -17.99 8.10 -23.88
N ALA A 257 -19.07 8.58 -24.50
CA ALA A 257 -19.94 9.58 -23.88
C ALA A 257 -21.41 9.32 -24.23
N ASP A 258 -22.33 9.95 -23.50
CA ASP A 258 -23.77 9.88 -23.80
C ASP A 258 -24.09 10.41 -25.21
N THR A 259 -23.41 11.49 -25.61
CA THR A 259 -23.45 12.01 -26.99
C THR A 259 -22.06 12.44 -27.45
N GLU A 260 -21.82 12.37 -28.77
CA GLU A 260 -20.59 12.90 -29.36
C GLU A 260 -20.41 14.40 -29.10
N MET A 261 -21.49 15.16 -29.02
CA MET A 261 -21.47 16.59 -28.73
C MET A 261 -20.93 16.88 -27.32
N THR A 262 -21.34 16.08 -26.32
CA THR A 262 -20.82 16.18 -24.95
C THR A 262 -19.31 15.95 -24.94
N ALA A 263 -18.85 14.92 -25.64
CA ALA A 263 -17.42 14.61 -25.75
C ALA A 263 -16.65 15.72 -26.47
N ALA A 264 -17.15 16.22 -27.61
CA ALA A 264 -16.52 17.27 -28.38
C ALA A 264 -16.40 18.59 -27.60
N ARG A 265 -17.41 18.94 -26.79
CA ARG A 265 -17.39 20.16 -25.97
C ARG A 265 -16.35 20.08 -24.84
N PHE A 266 -16.17 18.90 -24.26
CA PHE A 266 -15.19 18.67 -23.19
C PHE A 266 -13.77 18.54 -23.74
N LEU A 267 -13.58 17.75 -24.80
CA LEU A 267 -12.29 17.44 -25.42
C LEU A 267 -11.82 18.53 -26.40
N LYS A 268 -11.75 19.77 -25.91
CA LYS A 268 -11.07 20.85 -26.63
C LYS A 268 -9.59 20.54 -26.81
N PRO A 269 -8.90 21.18 -27.77
CA PRO A 269 -7.47 20.92 -28.03
C PRO A 269 -6.59 21.01 -26.77
N THR A 270 -6.86 21.94 -25.85
CA THR A 270 -6.12 22.08 -24.59
C THR A 270 -6.33 20.90 -23.64
N VAL A 271 -7.57 20.42 -23.49
CA VAL A 271 -7.90 19.24 -22.67
C VAL A 271 -7.29 17.98 -23.30
N VAL A 272 -7.34 17.85 -24.62
CA VAL A 272 -6.71 16.73 -25.35
C VAL A 272 -5.21 16.69 -25.08
N LEU A 273 -4.52 17.83 -25.18
CA LEU A 273 -3.09 17.93 -24.88
C LEU A 273 -2.78 17.61 -23.42
N ALA A 274 -3.56 18.15 -22.48
CA ALA A 274 -3.38 17.86 -21.05
C ALA A 274 -3.52 16.36 -20.75
N CYS A 275 -4.48 15.67 -21.37
CA CYS A 275 -4.63 14.22 -21.23
C CYS A 275 -3.43 13.46 -21.81
N GLU A 276 -2.89 13.87 -22.97
CA GLU A 276 -1.69 13.26 -23.57
C GLU A 276 -0.44 13.46 -22.70
N GLU A 277 -0.31 14.62 -22.04
CA GLU A 277 0.77 14.90 -21.12
C GLU A 277 0.67 14.05 -19.85
N ALA A 278 -0.51 14.00 -19.24
CA ALA A 278 -0.79 13.17 -18.06
C ALA A 278 -0.53 11.67 -18.33
N ALA A 279 -0.88 11.18 -19.51
CA ALA A 279 -0.64 9.79 -19.93
C ALA A 279 0.85 9.39 -19.94
N ASN A 280 1.79 10.35 -20.02
CA ASN A 280 3.22 10.05 -19.95
C ASN A 280 3.69 9.78 -18.51
N GLY A 281 2.97 10.29 -17.51
CA GLY A 281 3.28 10.12 -16.09
C GLY A 281 2.44 9.06 -15.38
N PHE A 282 1.21 8.84 -15.85
CA PHE A 282 0.26 7.91 -15.23
C PHE A 282 -0.03 6.72 -16.15
N SER A 283 0.43 5.53 -15.74
CA SER A 283 0.17 4.29 -16.47
C SER A 283 -1.29 3.92 -16.38
N ALA A 284 -1.86 3.49 -17.52
CA ALA A 284 -3.24 3.01 -17.60
C ALA A 284 -4.27 4.03 -17.06
N LEU A 285 -4.04 5.31 -17.35
CA LEU A 285 -4.90 6.42 -16.92
C LEU A 285 -6.32 6.27 -17.47
N ASN A 286 -7.32 6.33 -16.58
CA ASN A 286 -8.73 6.47 -16.93
C ASN A 286 -9.30 7.70 -16.23
N LEU A 287 -10.24 8.37 -16.90
CA LEU A 287 -11.07 9.43 -16.35
C LEU A 287 -12.52 9.05 -16.59
N GLU A 288 -13.28 8.84 -15.52
CA GLU A 288 -14.70 8.51 -15.59
C GLU A 288 -15.51 9.60 -14.90
N PHE A 289 -16.41 10.24 -15.65
CA PHE A 289 -17.33 11.26 -15.18
C PHE A 289 -18.74 10.67 -15.13
N ASN A 290 -19.24 10.41 -13.92
CA ASN A 290 -20.51 9.73 -13.74
C ASN A 290 -21.73 10.65 -13.94
N ALA A 291 -22.92 10.09 -13.74
CA ALA A 291 -24.19 10.82 -13.88
C ALA A 291 -24.36 11.93 -12.82
N GLN A 292 -23.74 11.77 -11.65
CA GLN A 292 -23.78 12.72 -10.54
C GLN A 292 -22.72 13.82 -10.66
N ALA A 293 -22.07 13.96 -11.82
CA ALA A 293 -20.99 14.90 -12.07
C ALA A 293 -19.86 14.76 -11.03
N GLN A 294 -19.43 13.52 -10.79
CA GLN A 294 -18.23 13.18 -10.04
C GLN A 294 -17.19 12.61 -11.00
N LEU A 295 -15.93 12.96 -10.78
CA LEU A 295 -14.77 12.40 -11.47
C LEU A 295 -14.18 11.26 -10.63
N CYS A 296 -13.88 10.15 -11.30
CA CYS A 296 -12.95 9.12 -10.86
C CYS A 296 -11.75 9.10 -11.82
N MET A 297 -10.59 9.55 -11.36
CA MET A 297 -9.31 9.43 -12.06
C MET A 297 -8.58 8.20 -11.53
N SER A 298 -8.22 7.24 -12.38
CA SER A 298 -7.56 6.00 -11.94
C SER A 298 -6.36 5.62 -12.79
N PHE A 299 -5.36 4.98 -12.17
CA PHE A 299 -4.07 4.62 -12.77
C PHE A 299 -3.41 3.45 -12.02
N ASP A 300 -2.33 2.88 -12.60
CA ASP A 300 -1.58 1.75 -12.03
C ASP A 300 -0.35 2.19 -11.18
N ASN A 301 -0.13 3.50 -10.99
CA ASN A 301 1.01 4.04 -10.23
C ASN A 301 0.85 3.80 -8.71
N ARG A 302 1.70 2.94 -8.13
CA ARG A 302 1.70 2.62 -6.69
C ARG A 302 2.31 3.71 -5.80
N SER A 303 3.26 4.47 -6.31
CA SER A 303 4.08 5.42 -5.55
C SER A 303 3.40 6.74 -5.22
N VAL A 304 2.14 6.95 -5.65
CA VAL A 304 1.51 8.28 -5.60
C VAL A 304 1.39 8.85 -4.18
N ILE A 305 1.17 7.98 -3.19
CA ILE A 305 1.11 8.32 -1.76
C ILE A 305 2.27 7.72 -0.97
N SER A 306 3.37 7.39 -1.65
CA SER A 306 4.56 6.78 -1.02
C SER A 306 5.70 7.80 -0.95
N GLY A 307 6.29 7.93 0.24
CA GLY A 307 7.53 8.66 0.48
C GLY A 307 8.70 7.70 0.74
N GLN A 308 9.92 8.23 0.76
CA GLN A 308 11.12 7.46 1.09
C GLN A 308 11.61 7.86 2.48
N GLN A 309 11.30 7.03 3.47
CA GLN A 309 11.83 7.14 4.83
C GLN A 309 13.36 6.96 4.83
N GLN A 310 14.08 7.90 5.44
CA GLN A 310 15.54 7.89 5.54
C GLN A 310 16.03 7.45 6.92
N HIS A 311 15.30 7.82 7.98
CA HIS A 311 15.65 7.54 9.36
C HIS A 311 14.55 6.77 10.09
N ASP A 312 14.93 6.07 11.15
CA ASP A 312 14.02 5.31 12.00
C ASP A 312 14.38 5.48 13.48
N PHE A 313 13.75 4.66 14.33
CA PHE A 313 14.00 4.69 15.78
C PHE A 313 15.44 4.37 16.20
N ALA A 314 16.30 3.84 15.32
CA ALA A 314 17.72 3.66 15.62
C ALA A 314 18.49 4.99 15.63
N SER A 315 17.98 6.02 14.98
CA SER A 315 18.54 7.38 14.94
C SER A 315 17.46 8.42 15.27
N PRO A 316 16.99 8.48 16.54
CA PRO A 316 15.81 9.25 16.92
C PRO A 316 15.93 10.75 16.62
N ASP A 317 17.11 11.34 16.84
CA ASP A 317 17.32 12.78 16.58
C ASP A 317 17.17 13.09 15.08
N ALA A 318 17.77 12.28 14.21
CA ALA A 318 17.64 12.45 12.75
C ALA A 318 16.21 12.17 12.27
N PHE A 319 15.51 11.22 12.90
CA PHE A 319 14.12 10.92 12.57
C PHE A 319 13.16 12.04 13.00
N ILE A 320 13.43 12.71 14.13
CA ILE A 320 12.70 13.91 14.53
C ILE A 320 12.89 15.04 13.52
N GLU A 321 14.12 15.27 13.04
CA GLU A 321 14.37 16.30 12.02
C GLU A 321 13.68 15.96 10.68
N GLU A 322 13.63 14.68 10.30
CA GLU A 322 12.89 14.22 9.11
C GLU A 322 11.39 14.48 9.23
N VAL A 323 10.78 14.17 10.39
CA VAL A 323 9.33 14.36 10.66
C VAL A 323 8.96 15.83 10.89
N ARG A 324 9.92 16.68 11.27
CA ARG A 324 9.71 18.14 11.31
C ARG A 324 9.90 18.79 9.95
N GLY A 325 10.61 18.12 9.05
CA GLY A 325 10.72 18.50 7.66
C GLY A 325 9.39 18.34 6.95
N HIS A 326 9.29 18.93 5.75
CA HIS A 326 8.13 18.75 4.91
C HIS A 326 8.42 17.74 3.80
N ASN A 327 7.70 16.62 3.82
CA ASN A 327 7.77 15.53 2.87
C ASN A 327 6.64 15.65 1.84
N ALA A 328 6.96 16.18 0.66
CA ALA A 328 5.99 16.35 -0.41
C ALA A 328 5.60 15.02 -1.09
N LEU A 329 4.42 14.99 -1.71
CA LEU A 329 3.96 13.92 -2.61
C LEU A 329 3.89 14.41 -4.08
N PRO A 330 4.99 14.40 -4.85
CA PRO A 330 5.05 15.02 -6.17
C PRO A 330 4.11 14.40 -7.20
N GLU A 331 3.90 13.08 -7.13
CA GLU A 331 2.99 12.39 -8.05
C GLU A 331 1.53 12.70 -7.75
N LEU A 332 1.17 12.82 -6.48
CA LEU A 332 -0.17 13.25 -6.06
C LEU A 332 -0.43 14.68 -6.51
N GLN A 333 0.52 15.59 -6.25
CA GLN A 333 0.46 16.97 -6.70
C GLN A 333 0.26 17.05 -8.21
N ARG A 334 1.03 16.28 -9.00
CA ARG A 334 0.87 16.23 -10.46
C ARG A 334 -0.52 15.75 -10.89
N ALA A 335 -1.10 14.77 -10.19
CA ALA A 335 -2.45 14.30 -10.48
C ALA A 335 -3.50 15.38 -10.19
N LEU A 336 -3.36 16.08 -9.06
CA LEU A 336 -4.25 17.17 -8.65
C LEU A 336 -4.13 18.40 -9.56
N ASP A 337 -2.91 18.76 -9.96
CA ASP A 337 -2.63 19.82 -10.95
C ASP A 337 -3.30 19.48 -12.28
N PHE A 338 -3.20 18.23 -12.73
CA PHE A 338 -3.88 17.79 -13.94
C PHE A 338 -5.41 17.92 -13.84
N ILE A 339 -6.01 17.49 -12.73
CA ILE A 339 -7.44 17.66 -12.49
C ILE A 339 -7.81 19.14 -12.44
N HIS A 340 -6.99 19.98 -11.81
CA HIS A 340 -7.17 21.42 -11.75
C HIS A 340 -7.16 22.04 -13.15
N ILE A 341 -6.23 21.63 -14.02
CA ILE A 341 -6.18 22.00 -15.43
C ILE A 341 -7.49 21.63 -16.16
N LEU A 342 -7.99 20.41 -15.96
CA LEU A 342 -9.27 19.99 -16.53
C LEU A 342 -10.42 20.88 -16.06
N MET A 343 -10.45 21.26 -14.78
CA MET A 343 -11.46 22.16 -14.22
C MET A 343 -11.38 23.55 -14.85
N VAL A 344 -10.18 24.16 -14.91
CA VAL A 344 -9.98 25.52 -15.46
C VAL A 344 -10.42 25.61 -16.91
N TYR A 345 -10.00 24.65 -17.74
CA TYR A 345 -10.38 24.63 -19.15
C TYR A 345 -11.81 24.21 -19.38
N SER A 346 -12.47 23.58 -18.40
CA SER A 346 -13.90 23.27 -18.50
C SER A 346 -14.76 24.44 -18.07
N ASP A 347 -14.45 25.13 -16.96
CA ASP A 347 -15.22 26.29 -16.46
C ASP A 347 -15.37 27.40 -17.52
N SER A 348 -14.27 27.70 -18.21
CA SER A 348 -14.24 28.65 -19.33
C SER A 348 -15.17 28.28 -20.50
N ASN A 349 -15.64 27.03 -20.56
CA ASN A 349 -16.52 26.52 -21.61
C ASN A 349 -18.00 26.55 -21.23
N PHE A 350 -18.32 26.71 -19.95
CA PHE A 350 -19.68 26.68 -19.41
C PHE A 350 -20.18 28.05 -18.94
N ARG A 351 -19.30 29.06 -18.86
CA ARG A 351 -19.72 30.46 -18.83
C ARG A 351 -20.39 30.79 -20.16
N LYS A 352 -21.70 31.09 -20.13
CA LYS A 352 -22.39 31.66 -21.28
C LYS A 352 -21.76 33.01 -21.60
N ASP A 353 -21.37 33.22 -22.86
CA ASP A 353 -21.29 34.56 -23.44
C ASP A 353 -22.69 35.19 -23.27
N GLY A 354 -22.83 36.10 -22.31
CA GLY A 354 -24.13 36.69 -21.99
C GLY A 354 -24.22 37.29 -20.59
N GLU A 355 -23.35 38.26 -20.29
CA GLU A 355 -23.77 39.55 -19.71
C GLU A 355 -23.33 40.67 -20.66
#